data_AF-A0A3D2FNR1-F1
#
_entry.id   AF-A0A3D2FNR1-F1
#
_cell.length_a   1.000
_cell.length_b   1.000
_cell.length_c   1.000
_cell.angle_alpha   90.00
_cell.angle_beta   90.00
_cell.angle_gamma   90.00
#
_symmetry.space_group_name_H-M   'P 1'
#
loop_
_entity.id
_entity.type
_entity.pdbx_description
1 polymer ?
#
loop_
_entity_poly.entity_id
_entity_poly.type
_entity_poly.pdbx_seq_one_letter_code
_entity_poly.pdbx_strand_id
1 'polypeptide(L)' 'MRSERPFKRSERVENEIQQILGEIQTQYVDLSDLGFITITHVKISPDLKNLKVFFSV' A
#
# COMPACT_ATOMS: atom_id res chain seq x y z
N MET A 1 -7.33 -1.50 31.80
CA MET A 1 -7.91 -0.97 30.55
C MET A 1 -7.37 -1.80 29.38
N ARG A 2 -8.20 -2.60 28.70
CA ARG A 2 -7.81 -3.20 27.41
C ARG A 2 -7.86 -2.10 26.37
N SER A 3 -6.72 -1.75 25.79
CA SER A 3 -6.64 -0.89 24.61
C SER A 3 -7.25 -1.68 23.45
N GLU A 4 -8.52 -1.44 23.13
CA GLU A 4 -9.09 -1.90 21.88
C GLU A 4 -8.44 -1.10 20.76
N ARG A 5 -7.49 -1.74 20.06
CA ARG A 5 -6.84 -1.12 18.91
C ARG A 5 -7.82 -1.21 17.75
N PRO A 6 -8.19 -0.07 17.12
CA PRO A 6 -9.25 -0.04 16.11
C PRO A 6 -8.89 -0.80 14.83
N PHE A 7 -7.60 -1.07 14.60
CA PHE A 7 -7.10 -1.72 13.40
C PHE A 7 -6.17 -2.89 13.74
N LYS A 8 -6.25 -3.95 12.93
CA LYS A 8 -5.33 -5.09 13.04
C LYS A 8 -3.91 -4.65 12.67
N ARG A 9 -2.89 -5.37 13.16
CA ARG A 9 -1.49 -5.05 12.82
C ARG A 9 -1.25 -5.06 11.32
N SER A 10 -1.81 -6.04 10.61
CA SER A 10 -1.68 -6.16 9.16
C SER A 10 -2.29 -4.96 8.42
N GLU A 11 -3.50 -4.53 8.79
CA GLU A 11 -4.17 -3.37 8.17
C GLU A 11 -3.37 -2.08 8.31
N ARG A 12 -2.72 -1.86 9.46
CA ARG A 12 -1.86 -0.68 9.65
C ARG A 12 -0.63 -0.73 8.75
N VAL A 13 0.00 -1.89 8.64
CA VAL A 13 1.18 -2.09 7.77
C VAL A 13 0.80 -1.97 6.30
N GLU A 14 -0.37 -2.48 5.91
CA GLU A 14 -0.91 -2.33 4.55
C GLU A 14 -1.07 -0.85 4.17
N ASN A 15 -1.66 -0.04 5.06
CA ASN A 15 -1.85 1.38 4.83
C ASN A 15 -0.52 2.15 4.75
N GLU A 16 0.44 1.85 5.63
CA GLU A 16 1.77 2.47 5.57
C GLU A 16 2.50 2.13 4.27
N ILE A 17 2.48 0.85 3.85
CA ILE A 17 3.10 0.43 2.59
C ILE A 17 2.42 1.10 1.40
N GLN A 18 1.09 1.20 1.40
CA GLN A 18 0.37 1.89 0.32
C GLN A 18 0.79 3.35 0.19
N GLN A 19 0.95 4.06 1.32
CA GLN A 19 1.39 5.46 1.31
C GLN A 19 2.83 5.59 0.78
N ILE A 20 3.76 4.77 1.29
CA ILE A 20 5.16 4.77 0.86
C ILE A 20 5.27 4.47 -0.64
N LEU A 21 4.55 3.47 -1.14
CA LEU A 21 4.55 3.13 -2.56
C LEU A 21 3.96 4.25 -3.42
N GLY A 22 2.93 4.96 -2.94
CA GLY A 22 2.38 6.12 -3.63
C GLY A 22 3.37 7.30 -3.70
N GLU A 23 4.11 7.55 -2.62
CA GLU A 23 5.19 8.55 -2.59
C GLU A 23 6.33 8.18 -3.54
N ILE A 24 6.74 6.91 -3.57
CA ILE A 24 7.77 6.42 -4.49
C ILE A 24 7.30 6.55 -5.94
N GLN A 25 6.06 6.17 -6.22
CA GLN A 25 5.47 6.25 -7.54
C GLN A 25 5.48 7.69 -8.06
N THR A 26 5.04 8.65 -7.25
CA THR A 26 4.99 10.07 -7.65
C THR A 26 6.35 10.72 -7.81
N GLN A 27 7.37 10.25 -7.08
CA GLN A 27 8.71 10.84 -7.10
C GLN A 27 9.65 10.22 -8.13
N TYR A 28 9.55 8.92 -8.37
CA TYR A 28 10.60 8.16 -9.09
C TYR A 28 10.09 7.41 -10.32
N VAL A 29 8.79 7.34 -10.55
CA VAL A 29 8.23 6.61 -11.70
C VAL A 29 7.70 7.61 -12.72
N ASP A 30 8.39 7.68 -13.86
CA ASP A 30 7.89 8.43 -15.01
C ASP A 30 6.80 7.63 -15.72
N LEU A 31 5.57 8.13 -15.66
CA LEU A 31 4.37 7.51 -16.21
C LEU A 31 3.87 8.23 -17.47
N SER A 32 4.69 9.11 -18.06
CA SER A 32 4.30 9.96 -19.19
C SER A 32 3.72 9.16 -20.38
N ASP A 33 4.25 7.96 -20.63
CA ASP A 33 3.82 7.10 -21.75
C ASP A 33 2.74 6.07 -21.38
N LEU A 34 2.44 5.89 -20.09
CA LEU A 34 1.56 4.83 -19.57
C LEU A 34 0.21 5.37 -19.04
N GLY A 35 0.06 6.69 -18.92
CA GLY A 35 -1.13 7.32 -18.32
C GLY A 35 -1.10 7.30 -16.79
N PHE A 36 -2.21 7.71 -16.16
CA PHE A 36 -2.27 7.87 -14.71
C PHE A 36 -2.52 6.54 -13.99
N ILE A 37 -1.45 5.77 -13.78
CA ILE A 37 -1.51 4.58 -12.94
C ILE A 37 -1.70 5.00 -11.48
N THR A 38 -2.52 4.31 -10.70
CA THR A 38 -2.68 4.57 -9.25
C THR A 38 -2.69 3.27 -8.47
N ILE A 39 -1.94 3.22 -7.38
CA ILE A 39 -1.99 2.11 -6.42
C ILE A 39 -3.27 2.22 -5.59
N THR A 40 -4.19 1.29 -5.79
CA THR A 40 -5.53 1.33 -5.16
C THR A 40 -5.57 0.62 -3.82
N HIS A 41 -4.84 -0.49 -3.67
CA HIS A 41 -4.81 -1.23 -2.41
C HIS A 41 -3.57 -2.14 -2.31
N VAL A 42 -3.16 -2.43 -1.08
CA VAL A 42 -2.09 -3.39 -0.78
C VAL A 42 -2.62 -4.42 0.21
N LYS A 43 -2.43 -5.71 -0.08
CA LYS A 43 -2.73 -6.81 0.85
C LYS A 43 -1.47 -7.52 1.27
N ILE A 44 -1.28 -7.70 2.57
CA ILE A 44 -0.13 -8.40 3.13
C ILE A 44 -0.53 -9.77 3.67
N SER A 45 0.36 -10.75 3.52
CA SER A 45 0.19 -12.04 4.16
C SER A 45 0.31 -11.91 5.69
N PRO A 46 -0.34 -12.79 6.48
CA PRO A 46 -0.31 -12.71 7.95
C PRO A 46 1.10 -12.80 8.55
N ASP A 47 2.05 -13.41 7.83
CA ASP A 47 3.46 -13.52 8.20
C ASP A 47 4.31 -12.28 7.81
N LEU A 48 3.69 -11.27 7.20
CA LEU A 48 4.30 -10.02 6.74
C LEU A 48 5.43 -10.18 5.69
N LYS A 49 5.58 -11.37 5.10
CA LYS A 49 6.67 -11.65 4.16
C LYS A 49 6.30 -11.37 2.70
N ASN A 50 5.04 -11.53 2.36
CA ASN A 50 4.56 -11.39 0.99
C ASN A 50 3.48 -10.32 0.95
N LEU A 51 3.47 -9.53 -0.13
CA LEU A 51 2.43 -8.53 -0.36
C LEU A 51 1.94 -8.59 -1.81
N LYS A 52 0.67 -8.22 -2.00
CA LYS A 52 0.02 -8.06 -3.29
C LYS A 52 -0.37 -6.60 -3.46
N VAL A 53 0.15 -5.96 -4.50
CA VAL A 53 -0.18 -4.57 -4.86
C VAL A 53 -1.22 -4.59 -5.97
N PHE A 54 -2.30 -3.85 -5.75
CA PHE A 54 -3.35 -3.62 -6.74
C PHE A 54 -3.20 -2.20 -7.29
N PHE A 55 -3.31 -2.07 -8.61
CA PHE A 55 -3.26 -0.78 -9.29
C PHE A 55 -4.36 -0.69 -10.34
N SER A 56 -4.72 0.54 -10.68
CA SER A 56 -5.64 0.87 -11.76
C SER A 56 -4.92 1.72 -12.81
N VAL A 57 -5.37 1.59 -14.06
CA VAL A 57 -4.89 2.31 -15.25
C VAL A 57 -6.04 3.13 -15.81
#